data_AF-A0AA47NUN5-F1
#
_entry.id   AF-A0AA47NUN5-F1
#
_cell.length_a   1.000
_cell.length_b   1.000
_cell.length_c   1.000
_cell.angle_alpha   90.00
_cell.angle_beta   90.00
_cell.angle_gamma   90.00
#
_symmetry.space_group_name_H-M   'P 1'
#
loop_
_entity.id
_entity.type
_entity.pdbx_description
1 polymer ?
#
loop_
_entity_poly.entity_id
_entity_poly.type
_entity_poly.pdbx_seq_one_letter_code
_entity_poly.pdbx_strand_id
1 'polypeptide(L)'
;MLPGPGADVSSPCCQGMTQQMNSRLTPMNFHWGRGDKIGDKLRSEDAPTGALKRFLLSRHHNRTIWPRMDPADMDSFRQTLSTQGALVGQHSQALQEVMEAFKGLATRVTQMGAQLDTNSPAMSKGAKETIASRLGFKSGSAGVTKAELELDRVRKENAHLRRKMDDLAKRHIKPPDPDKNKLLERIISLETLRERNNQQLLVREQEMETLRQQLSARGGEVVASLQAQLEQRRRDGEQRDRSFQNQMEETENLKNRMAAVSARCQALEGQTGAVPSGDMAVVRDQLRDALEKNQQWLVYDQQREAYVHSVCARNVELEQQLTRTNQVNPEASKGAAVVPEMQTHSKQLLQGLQKDLEAQREAASRARLELQQHKDQTSSVSDDLRAQKEEACRLQEELASLQRSYKERSDEFSSLQRSYKETSRELEHTKDLLQAERLSNRQVVSEERMVSSERRGRMREELENMDTRLEEERKRSADLLQQVNLLQMSLLSQTEEQRRIATLEQQIQLSAKDFENEKLDRQSMQHQLHKVLKELRKARDQITRLETKPTNTPFSEPSSYHMPEFERLSVRDHPGPESPSKVGNLLDESFLECPKCRSSYPTSQHRELLAHLDYCLA
;
A
#
# COMPACT_ATOMS: atom_id res chain seq x y z
N MET A 1 12.08 19.02 -87.47
CA MET A 1 12.99 19.81 -86.62
C MET A 1 13.68 18.86 -85.65
N LEU A 2 14.98 18.64 -85.84
CA LEU A 2 15.91 18.11 -84.81
C LEU A 2 16.48 19.32 -84.03
N PRO A 3 17.22 19.18 -82.90
CA PRO A 3 17.76 17.99 -82.19
C PRO A 3 17.28 17.95 -80.71
N GLY A 4 17.66 17.10 -79.76
CA GLY A 4 18.68 16.07 -79.52
C GLY A 4 18.70 15.80 -77.98
N PRO A 5 19.19 14.65 -77.49
CA PRO A 5 19.05 14.20 -76.10
C PRO A 5 20.30 14.45 -75.22
N GLY A 6 20.11 14.48 -73.90
CA GLY A 6 21.15 14.49 -72.85
C GLY A 6 20.55 15.00 -71.54
N ALA A 7 20.98 14.65 -70.33
CA ALA A 7 21.89 13.66 -69.80
C ALA A 7 21.59 13.56 -68.28
N ASP A 8 22.06 12.48 -67.66
CA ASP A 8 22.53 12.36 -66.28
C ASP A 8 21.60 12.47 -65.05
N VAL A 9 21.45 11.28 -64.46
CA VAL A 9 21.40 10.93 -63.04
C VAL A 9 22.37 11.79 -62.20
N SER A 10 21.90 12.35 -61.09
CA SER A 10 22.58 12.29 -59.77
C SER A 10 21.80 12.98 -58.65
N SER A 11 21.66 12.22 -57.56
CA SER A 11 21.22 12.64 -56.22
C SER A 11 22.23 13.59 -55.57
N PRO A 12 21.81 14.41 -54.59
CA PRO A 12 22.65 14.52 -53.38
C PRO A 12 21.84 14.45 -52.07
N CYS A 13 22.31 13.56 -51.20
CA CYS A 13 22.09 13.58 -49.76
C CYS A 13 23.01 14.63 -49.12
N CYS A 14 22.46 15.36 -48.15
CA CYS A 14 23.11 15.62 -46.87
C CYS A 14 24.26 16.64 -46.83
N GLN A 15 23.92 17.91 -46.59
CA GLN A 15 24.79 18.89 -45.92
C GLN A 15 23.97 19.81 -45.01
N GLY A 16 24.45 20.05 -43.79
CA GLY A 16 24.14 21.28 -43.06
C GLY A 16 23.35 21.15 -41.75
N MET A 17 23.88 20.44 -40.74
CA MET A 17 23.63 20.80 -39.34
C MET A 17 24.80 21.63 -38.82
N THR A 18 24.55 22.89 -38.48
CA THR A 18 25.43 23.67 -37.61
C THR A 18 24.60 24.72 -36.87
N GLN A 19 24.71 24.68 -35.53
CA GLN A 19 24.45 25.74 -34.56
C GLN A 19 23.02 26.29 -34.40
N GLN A 20 22.37 25.91 -33.28
CA GLN A 20 22.16 26.85 -32.17
C GLN A 20 21.67 26.11 -30.91
N MET A 21 22.57 25.97 -29.93
CA MET A 21 22.18 25.89 -28.53
C MET A 21 21.87 27.32 -28.06
N ASN A 22 20.71 27.53 -27.45
CA ASN A 22 20.63 28.35 -26.24
C ASN A 22 19.34 28.13 -25.45
N SER A 23 19.54 27.73 -24.20
CA SER A 23 18.83 28.16 -22.99
C SER A 23 17.30 28.08 -22.93
N ARG A 24 16.81 27.11 -22.13
CA ARG A 24 15.71 27.30 -21.16
C ARG A 24 15.78 26.23 -20.07
N LEU A 25 16.53 26.56 -19.01
CA LEU A 25 16.39 25.92 -17.70
C LEU A 25 15.14 26.51 -17.03
N THR A 26 14.13 25.69 -16.76
CA THR A 26 13.06 26.01 -15.81
C THR A 26 13.08 24.94 -14.72
N PRO A 27 13.30 25.29 -13.43
CA PRO A 27 13.18 24.34 -12.34
C PRO A 27 11.70 24.20 -11.96
N MET A 28 11.16 22.98 -12.01
CA MET A 28 9.91 22.64 -11.32
C MET A 28 10.20 22.47 -9.83
N ASN A 29 9.56 23.33 -9.03
CA ASN A 29 9.53 23.27 -7.59
C ASN A 29 8.76 22.01 -7.13
N PHE A 30 9.44 21.07 -6.47
CA PHE A 30 8.78 20.05 -5.65
C PHE A 30 8.52 20.64 -4.26
N HIS A 31 7.25 20.83 -3.93
CA HIS A 31 6.82 21.19 -2.58
C HIS A 31 6.65 19.89 -1.78
N TRP A 32 7.52 19.69 -0.79
CA TRP A 32 7.32 18.65 0.23
C TRP A 32 6.22 19.11 1.19
N GLY A 33 5.05 18.49 1.06
CA GLY A 33 3.95 18.63 2.00
C GLY A 33 4.22 17.83 3.27
N ARG A 34 4.09 18.53 4.41
CA ARG A 34 4.24 18.07 5.79
C ARG A 34 3.39 16.84 6.10
N GLY A 35 3.92 16.00 6.99
CA GLY A 35 3.23 14.84 7.52
C GLY A 35 2.12 15.20 8.50
N ASP A 36 1.00 14.49 8.38
CA ASP A 36 -0.01 14.38 9.41
C ASP A 36 -0.02 12.95 9.95
N LYS A 37 0.18 12.86 11.27
CA LYS A 37 -0.09 11.67 12.08
C LYS A 37 -1.60 11.61 12.28
N ILE A 38 -2.24 10.50 11.89
CA ILE A 38 -3.56 10.14 12.40
C ILE A 38 -3.51 8.68 12.81
N GLY A 39 -3.75 8.45 14.09
CA GLY A 39 -3.63 7.18 14.76
C GLY A 39 -4.84 6.26 14.60
N ASP A 40 -4.63 5.08 15.17
CA ASP A 40 -5.53 3.94 15.22
C ASP A 40 -6.96 4.25 15.70
N LYS A 41 -7.93 3.61 15.04
CA LYS A 41 -9.15 3.11 15.69
C LYS A 41 -9.75 1.97 14.87
N LEU A 42 -9.48 0.74 15.33
CA LEU A 42 -10.34 -0.42 15.11
C LEU A 42 -11.28 -0.53 16.31
N ARG A 43 -12.60 -0.72 16.08
CA ARG A 43 -13.39 -1.88 16.54
C ARG A 43 -14.88 -1.75 16.18
N SER A 44 -15.46 -2.91 15.83
CA SER A 44 -16.88 -3.37 15.85
C SER A 44 -17.29 -3.88 14.47
N GLU A 45 -17.18 -5.19 14.22
CA GLU A 45 -18.25 -6.19 14.42
C GLU A 45 -19.51 -5.87 13.60
N ASP A 46 -19.61 -6.52 12.43
CA ASP A 46 -20.78 -7.30 12.03
C ASP A 46 -20.43 -8.21 10.84
N ALA A 47 -20.81 -9.48 10.96
CA ALA A 47 -20.67 -10.49 9.91
C ALA A 47 -21.68 -10.25 8.78
N PRO A 48 -21.43 -10.79 7.56
CA PRO A 48 -22.28 -11.92 7.20
C PRO A 48 -21.55 -13.08 6.53
N THR A 49 -21.96 -14.26 6.97
CA THR A 49 -21.77 -15.59 6.41
C THR A 49 -22.20 -15.62 4.94
N GLY A 50 -21.25 -15.66 4.00
CA GLY A 50 -21.63 -15.67 2.58
C GLY A 50 -20.55 -16.00 1.54
N ALA A 51 -19.35 -16.44 1.93
CA ALA A 51 -18.23 -16.62 0.99
C ALA A 51 -17.57 -18.01 0.97
N LEU A 52 -18.15 -19.02 1.64
CA LEU A 52 -17.59 -20.39 1.66
C LEU A 52 -18.29 -21.41 0.74
N LYS A 53 -19.28 -20.98 -0.06
CA LYS A 53 -20.06 -21.89 -0.94
C LYS A 53 -19.70 -21.84 -2.43
N ARG A 54 -18.71 -21.02 -2.83
CA ARG A 54 -18.28 -20.92 -4.24
C ARG A 54 -16.95 -21.60 -4.59
N PHE A 55 -16.26 -22.20 -3.62
CA PHE A 55 -14.94 -22.81 -3.85
C PHE A 55 -14.96 -24.35 -4.02
N LEU A 56 -16.11 -25.02 -3.92
CA LEU A 56 -16.18 -26.50 -3.88
C LEU A 56 -16.90 -27.19 -5.05
N LEU A 57 -17.15 -26.51 -6.18
CA LEU A 57 -17.86 -27.14 -7.31
C LEU A 57 -17.13 -27.10 -8.66
N SER A 58 -15.83 -26.81 -8.71
CA SER A 58 -15.07 -26.88 -9.97
C SER A 58 -13.80 -27.71 -9.84
N ARG A 59 -13.93 -28.92 -9.30
CA ARG A 59 -12.85 -29.91 -9.23
C ARG A 59 -13.27 -31.18 -9.95
N HIS A 60 -13.35 -31.15 -11.28
CA HIS A 60 -13.33 -32.38 -12.06
C HIS A 60 -12.84 -32.29 -13.51
N HIS A 61 -11.98 -31.33 -13.87
CA HIS A 61 -11.21 -31.38 -15.13
C HIS A 61 -9.78 -30.85 -14.88
N ASN A 62 -8.91 -31.71 -14.33
CA ASN A 62 -7.49 -31.41 -14.18
C ASN A 62 -6.70 -32.17 -15.25
N ARG A 63 -6.66 -31.62 -16.47
CA ARG A 63 -5.63 -31.94 -17.45
C ARG A 63 -4.58 -30.86 -17.31
N THR A 64 -3.39 -31.27 -16.88
CA THR A 64 -2.22 -30.47 -16.62
C THR A 64 -1.87 -29.59 -17.82
N ILE A 65 -2.14 -28.28 -17.72
CA ILE A 65 -1.55 -27.25 -18.57
C ILE A 65 -0.57 -26.51 -17.68
N TRP A 66 0.68 -26.97 -17.66
CA TRP A 66 1.78 -26.11 -17.23
C TRP A 66 2.13 -25.22 -18.43
N PRO A 67 2.23 -23.89 -18.29
CA PRO A 67 2.82 -23.06 -19.31
C PRO A 67 4.25 -23.57 -19.57
N ARG A 68 4.68 -23.57 -20.84
CA ARG A 68 6.04 -23.92 -21.23
C ARG A 68 6.98 -22.84 -20.68
N MET A 69 7.41 -22.99 -19.43
CA MET A 69 8.43 -22.15 -18.81
C MET A 69 9.77 -22.39 -19.51
N ASP A 70 10.51 -21.31 -19.73
CA ASP A 70 11.87 -21.35 -20.26
C ASP A 70 12.75 -22.24 -19.35
N PRO A 71 13.63 -23.11 -19.88
CA PRO A 71 14.54 -23.92 -19.07
C PRO A 71 15.29 -23.14 -17.97
N ALA A 72 15.65 -21.88 -18.23
CA ALA A 72 16.31 -21.02 -17.24
C ALA A 72 15.40 -20.68 -16.04
N ASP A 73 14.11 -20.47 -16.28
CA ASP A 73 13.12 -20.21 -15.23
C ASP A 73 12.81 -21.47 -14.42
N MET A 74 12.86 -22.64 -15.05
CA MET A 74 12.70 -23.93 -14.38
C MET A 74 13.87 -24.25 -13.43
N ASP A 75 15.09 -23.88 -13.80
CA ASP A 75 16.26 -24.05 -12.94
C ASP A 75 16.23 -23.08 -11.75
N SER A 76 15.82 -21.82 -11.98
CA SER A 76 15.57 -20.83 -10.93
C SER A 76 14.48 -21.30 -9.94
N PHE A 77 13.40 -21.89 -10.45
CA PHE A 77 12.33 -22.45 -9.64
C PHE A 77 12.79 -23.66 -8.82
N ARG A 78 13.57 -24.57 -9.40
CA ARG A 78 14.19 -25.71 -8.67
C ARG A 78 15.14 -25.24 -7.58
N GLN A 79 15.95 -24.22 -7.85
CA GLN A 79 16.88 -23.65 -6.89
C GLN A 79 16.12 -22.98 -5.73
N THR A 80 15.04 -22.26 -6.03
CA THR A 80 14.15 -21.66 -5.03
C THR A 80 13.49 -22.73 -4.14
N LEU A 81 12.97 -23.81 -4.73
CA LEU A 81 12.41 -24.93 -3.96
C LEU A 81 13.45 -25.65 -3.09
N SER A 82 14.69 -25.80 -3.58
CA SER A 82 15.79 -26.37 -2.80
C SER A 82 16.15 -25.48 -1.60
N THR A 83 16.22 -24.16 -1.80
CA THR A 83 16.46 -23.21 -0.70
C THR A 83 15.32 -23.17 0.32
N GLN A 84 14.06 -23.26 -0.13
CA GLN A 84 12.92 -23.41 0.78
C GLN A 84 12.98 -24.73 1.56
N GLY A 85 13.37 -25.84 0.93
CA GLY A 85 13.56 -27.12 1.60
C GLY A 85 14.63 -27.06 2.70
N ALA A 86 15.74 -26.37 2.44
CA ALA A 86 16.79 -26.15 3.43
C ALA A 86 16.32 -25.29 4.62
N LEU A 87 15.56 -24.23 4.36
CA LEU A 87 14.95 -23.37 5.40
C LEU A 87 13.96 -24.16 6.28
N VAL A 88 13.13 -25.01 5.68
CA VAL A 88 12.22 -25.89 6.44
C VAL A 88 13.00 -26.87 7.31
N GLY A 89 14.11 -27.42 6.81
CA GLY A 89 15.02 -28.26 7.60
C GLY A 89 15.63 -27.52 8.80
N GLN A 90 16.10 -26.29 8.61
CA GLN A 90 16.64 -25.44 9.68
C GLN A 90 15.58 -25.08 10.72
N HIS A 91 14.35 -24.77 10.30
CA HIS A 91 13.24 -24.50 11.22
C HIS A 91 12.86 -25.75 12.03
N SER A 92 12.88 -26.93 11.39
CA SER A 92 12.65 -28.21 12.09
C SER A 92 13.73 -28.48 13.15
N GLN A 93 14.99 -28.15 12.86
CA GLN A 93 16.09 -28.32 13.80
C GLN A 93 16.00 -27.33 14.97
N ALA A 94 15.68 -26.06 14.70
CA ALA A 94 15.48 -25.04 15.73
C ALA A 94 14.31 -25.40 16.67
N LEU A 95 13.21 -25.94 16.13
CA LEU A 95 12.09 -26.43 16.95
C LEU A 95 12.51 -27.60 17.85
N GLN A 96 13.36 -28.50 17.35
CA GLN A 96 13.89 -29.60 18.15
C GLN A 96 14.76 -29.09 19.32
N GLU A 97 15.62 -28.10 19.07
CA GLU A 97 16.47 -27.48 20.11
C GLU A 97 15.64 -26.75 21.17
N VAL A 98 14.60 -26.04 20.76
CA VAL A 98 13.66 -25.38 21.68
C VAL A 98 12.92 -26.41 22.52
N MET A 99 12.46 -27.52 21.93
CA MET A 99 11.81 -28.60 22.68
C MET A 99 12.76 -29.25 23.70
N GLU A 100 14.03 -29.47 23.37
CA GLU A 100 15.02 -29.99 24.32
C GLU A 100 15.34 -28.98 25.44
N ALA A 101 15.39 -27.68 25.14
CA ALA A 101 15.53 -26.65 26.16
C ALA A 101 14.34 -26.62 27.13
N PHE A 102 13.11 -26.79 26.62
CA PHE A 102 11.91 -26.90 27.46
C PHE A 102 11.91 -28.15 28.33
N LYS A 103 12.34 -29.31 27.80
CA LYS A 103 12.53 -30.53 28.61
C LYS A 103 13.55 -30.30 29.73
N GLY A 104 14.67 -29.63 29.44
CA GLY A 104 15.68 -29.26 30.42
C GLY A 104 15.21 -28.25 31.46
N LEU A 105 14.27 -27.36 31.11
CA LEU A 105 13.65 -26.47 32.08
C LEU A 105 12.66 -27.22 32.98
N ALA A 106 11.85 -28.12 32.41
CA ALA A 106 10.90 -28.93 33.15
C ALA A 106 11.60 -29.82 34.20
N THR A 107 12.75 -30.42 33.87
CA THR A 107 13.55 -31.20 34.83
C THR A 107 14.14 -30.36 35.95
N ARG A 108 14.55 -29.11 35.67
CA ARG A 108 15.02 -28.18 36.72
C ARG A 108 13.89 -27.73 37.64
N VAL A 109 12.70 -27.49 37.10
CA VAL A 109 11.51 -27.14 37.90
C VAL A 109 11.10 -28.29 38.81
N THR A 110 11.10 -29.53 38.33
CA THR A 110 10.82 -30.70 39.19
C THR A 110 11.91 -30.93 40.23
N GLN A 111 13.18 -30.67 39.90
CA GLN A 111 14.29 -30.75 40.86
C GLN A 111 14.20 -29.66 41.95
N MET A 112 13.81 -28.43 41.60
CA MET A 112 13.53 -27.38 42.58
C MET A 112 12.32 -27.71 43.46
N GLY A 113 11.27 -28.33 42.90
CA GLY A 113 10.13 -28.85 43.67
C GLY A 113 10.58 -29.89 44.71
N ALA A 114 11.42 -30.85 44.30
CA ALA A 114 11.97 -31.85 45.21
C ALA A 114 12.92 -31.25 46.28
N GLN A 115 13.64 -30.17 45.96
CA GLN A 115 14.46 -29.43 46.94
C GLN A 115 13.64 -28.62 47.94
N LEU A 116 12.44 -28.18 47.56
CA LEU A 116 11.51 -27.50 48.47
C LEU A 116 10.80 -28.49 49.40
N ASP A 117 10.42 -29.67 48.91
CA ASP A 117 9.78 -30.71 49.72
C ASP A 117 10.74 -31.36 50.73
N THR A 118 12.03 -31.44 50.42
CA THR A 118 13.07 -31.96 51.33
C THR A 118 13.46 -30.98 52.45
N ASN A 119 13.11 -29.70 52.33
CA ASN A 119 13.40 -28.66 53.32
C ASN A 119 12.24 -28.35 54.30
N SER A 120 11.14 -29.12 54.28
CA SER A 120 9.94 -28.78 55.05
C SER A 120 9.21 -29.98 55.71
N PRO A 121 9.90 -30.94 56.35
CA PRO A 121 10.11 -30.78 57.80
C PRO A 121 11.29 -31.61 58.36
N ALA A 122 12.45 -30.97 58.63
CA ALA A 122 13.53 -31.61 59.40
C ALA A 122 14.30 -30.61 60.28
N MET A 123 13.59 -29.81 61.10
CA MET A 123 14.19 -29.21 62.30
C MET A 123 13.28 -29.47 63.50
N SER A 124 13.69 -30.53 64.19
CA SER A 124 13.15 -31.13 65.39
C SER A 124 13.13 -30.17 66.59
N LYS A 125 12.21 -30.44 67.52
CA LYS A 125 11.85 -29.78 68.78
C LYS A 125 13.00 -29.50 69.79
N GLY A 126 14.26 -29.68 69.42
CA GLY A 126 15.42 -29.60 70.33
C GLY A 126 15.99 -28.21 70.60
N ALA A 127 15.63 -27.17 69.84
CA ALA A 127 16.27 -25.85 69.97
C ALA A 127 15.56 -24.86 70.92
N LYS A 128 14.42 -25.22 71.53
CA LYS A 128 13.70 -24.37 72.49
C LYS A 128 14.02 -24.65 73.96
N GLU A 129 14.51 -25.84 74.31
CA GLU A 129 14.86 -26.19 75.70
C GLU A 129 16.26 -25.70 76.13
N THR A 130 17.16 -25.43 75.18
CA THR A 130 18.54 -24.95 75.46
C THR A 130 18.61 -23.45 75.78
N ILE A 131 17.56 -22.68 75.45
CA ILE A 131 17.49 -21.23 75.74
C ILE A 131 16.84 -20.99 77.12
N ALA A 132 15.90 -21.83 77.54
CA ALA A 132 15.22 -21.72 78.84
C ALA A 132 16.14 -22.06 80.04
N SER A 133 17.18 -22.87 79.81
CA SER A 133 18.14 -23.28 80.85
C SER A 133 19.31 -22.29 81.05
N ARG A 134 19.47 -21.29 80.17
CA ARG A 134 20.51 -20.24 80.30
C ARG A 134 20.04 -18.93 80.97
N LEU A 135 18.74 -18.77 81.24
CA LEU A 135 18.16 -17.51 81.74
C LEU A 135 17.56 -17.57 83.15
N GLY A 136 17.95 -18.54 83.99
CA GLY A 136 18.02 -18.31 85.44
C GLY A 136 16.76 -17.86 86.20
N PHE A 137 15.54 -18.17 85.75
CA PHE A 137 14.32 -17.90 86.54
C PHE A 137 13.84 -19.17 87.24
N LYS A 138 14.45 -19.47 88.40
CA LYS A 138 13.79 -20.23 89.45
C LYS A 138 13.09 -19.25 90.38
N SER A 139 11.78 -19.32 90.48
CA SER A 139 11.06 -18.81 91.65
C SER A 139 9.76 -19.59 91.80
N GLY A 140 9.78 -20.50 92.77
CA GLY A 140 8.58 -21.10 93.33
C GLY A 140 7.89 -20.13 94.29
N SER A 141 6.57 -20.26 94.31
CA SER A 141 5.65 -20.11 95.44
C SER A 141 5.96 -19.03 96.50
N ALA A 142 5.19 -17.95 96.50
CA ALA A 142 4.28 -17.60 97.61
C ALA A 142 3.72 -16.17 97.43
N GLY A 143 2.39 -16.05 97.54
CA GLY A 143 1.68 -14.77 97.60
C GLY A 143 0.83 -14.54 96.36
N VAL A 144 -0.50 -14.56 96.53
CA VAL A 144 -1.47 -14.14 95.52
C VAL A 144 -1.20 -12.68 95.19
N THR A 145 -0.38 -12.46 94.17
CA THR A 145 -0.03 -11.13 93.70
C THR A 145 -1.25 -10.56 92.99
N LYS A 146 -1.38 -9.24 93.01
CA LYS A 146 -2.34 -8.47 92.21
C LYS A 146 -2.46 -8.96 90.75
N ALA A 147 -1.38 -9.55 90.22
CA ALA A 147 -1.32 -10.19 88.91
C ALA A 147 -2.16 -11.47 88.80
N GLU A 148 -2.32 -12.29 89.86
CA GLU A 148 -3.21 -13.47 89.84
C GLU A 148 -4.69 -13.09 89.88
N LEU A 149 -5.05 -12.06 90.64
CA LEU A 149 -6.42 -11.51 90.64
C LEU A 149 -6.74 -10.82 89.30
N GLU A 150 -5.79 -10.12 88.69
CA GLU A 150 -5.92 -9.63 87.32
C GLU A 150 -6.00 -10.76 86.31
N LEU A 151 -5.24 -11.84 86.45
CA LEU A 151 -5.33 -13.01 85.57
C LEU A 151 -6.69 -13.69 85.68
N ASP A 152 -7.25 -13.83 86.88
CA ASP A 152 -8.58 -14.38 87.07
C ASP A 152 -9.69 -13.44 86.57
N ARG A 153 -9.49 -12.13 86.69
CA ARG A 153 -10.36 -11.13 86.05
C ARG A 153 -10.29 -11.24 84.52
N VAL A 154 -9.09 -11.31 83.95
CA VAL A 154 -8.87 -11.46 82.50
C VAL A 154 -9.38 -12.81 82.01
N ARG A 155 -9.33 -13.88 82.82
CA ARG A 155 -9.95 -15.18 82.50
C ARG A 155 -11.47 -15.10 82.49
N LYS A 156 -12.09 -14.40 83.45
CA LYS A 156 -13.55 -14.17 83.48
C LYS A 156 -14.00 -13.26 82.34
N GLU A 157 -13.23 -12.22 82.04
CA GLU A 157 -13.46 -11.34 80.88
C GLU A 157 -13.25 -12.11 79.57
N ASN A 158 -12.23 -12.97 79.44
CA ASN A 158 -12.08 -13.85 78.29
C ASN A 158 -13.23 -14.86 78.16
N ALA A 159 -13.70 -15.43 79.27
CA ALA A 159 -14.85 -16.34 79.26
C ALA A 159 -16.13 -15.59 78.85
N HIS A 160 -16.31 -14.35 79.30
CA HIS A 160 -17.42 -13.49 78.91
C HIS A 160 -17.33 -13.04 77.45
N LEU A 161 -16.13 -12.69 76.97
CA LEU A 161 -15.88 -12.35 75.57
C LEU A 161 -16.07 -13.56 74.66
N ARG A 162 -15.64 -14.76 75.08
CA ARG A 162 -15.92 -16.02 74.37
C ARG A 162 -17.42 -16.29 74.30
N ARG A 163 -18.16 -16.14 75.41
CA ARG A 163 -19.63 -16.25 75.38
C ARG A 163 -20.27 -15.20 74.48
N LYS A 164 -19.78 -13.95 74.49
CA LYS A 164 -20.24 -12.90 73.58
C LYS A 164 -19.91 -13.22 72.12
N MET A 165 -18.73 -13.79 71.84
CA MET A 165 -18.38 -14.24 70.50
C MET A 165 -19.24 -15.43 70.07
N ASP A 166 -19.55 -16.36 70.98
CA ASP A 166 -20.45 -17.48 70.70
C ASP A 166 -21.89 -17.00 70.51
N ASP A 167 -22.34 -16.00 71.25
CA ASP A 167 -23.66 -15.37 71.08
C ASP A 167 -23.71 -14.53 69.79
N LEU A 168 -22.62 -13.86 69.41
CA LEU A 168 -22.49 -13.17 68.13
C LEU A 168 -22.44 -14.17 66.97
N ALA A 169 -21.73 -15.29 67.11
CA ALA A 169 -21.67 -16.38 66.13
C ALA A 169 -23.04 -17.05 65.97
N LYS A 170 -23.78 -17.28 67.06
CA LYS A 170 -25.17 -17.77 67.02
C LYS A 170 -26.14 -16.76 66.40
N ARG A 171 -25.90 -15.45 66.55
CA ARG A 171 -26.64 -14.36 65.86
C ARG A 171 -26.20 -14.16 64.40
N HIS A 172 -25.07 -14.73 63.99
CA HIS A 172 -24.54 -14.72 62.62
C HIS A 172 -24.51 -16.12 61.99
N ILE A 173 -25.62 -16.84 62.13
CA ILE A 173 -26.00 -17.87 61.15
C ILE A 173 -27.42 -17.54 60.66
N LYS A 174 -27.56 -16.43 59.94
CA LYS A 174 -28.37 -16.57 58.72
C LYS A 174 -27.42 -17.23 57.72
N PRO A 175 -27.77 -18.38 57.13
CA PRO A 175 -27.01 -18.86 55.98
C PRO A 175 -26.88 -17.68 55.01
N PRO A 176 -25.69 -17.46 54.41
CA PRO A 176 -25.53 -16.39 53.44
C PRO A 176 -26.70 -16.49 52.47
N ASP A 177 -27.45 -15.39 52.38
CA ASP A 177 -28.65 -15.29 51.55
C ASP A 177 -28.35 -15.99 50.22
N PRO A 178 -29.07 -17.04 49.81
CA PRO A 178 -28.72 -17.83 48.64
C PRO A 178 -28.51 -16.95 47.41
N ASP A 179 -29.16 -15.80 47.35
CA ASP A 179 -29.00 -14.83 46.27
C ASP A 179 -27.68 -14.03 46.35
N LYS A 180 -27.14 -13.79 47.55
CA LYS A 180 -25.78 -13.24 47.73
C LYS A 180 -24.69 -14.25 47.33
N ASN A 181 -24.89 -15.53 47.63
CA ASN A 181 -23.95 -16.57 47.18
C ASN A 181 -23.98 -16.74 45.67
N LYS A 182 -25.16 -16.79 45.05
CA LYS A 182 -25.30 -16.80 43.57
C LYS A 182 -24.65 -15.57 42.93
N LEU A 183 -24.79 -14.39 43.56
CA LEU A 183 -24.15 -13.17 43.08
C LEU A 183 -22.61 -13.26 43.15
N LEU A 184 -22.05 -13.79 44.24
CA LEU A 184 -20.61 -14.00 44.37
C LEU A 184 -20.08 -15.02 43.36
N GLU A 185 -20.78 -16.14 43.15
CA GLU A 185 -20.45 -17.10 42.08
C GLU A 185 -20.53 -16.47 40.69
N ARG A 186 -21.52 -15.59 40.46
CA ARG A 186 -21.63 -14.84 39.20
C ARG A 186 -20.48 -13.84 39.03
N ILE A 187 -20.08 -13.14 40.08
CA ILE A 187 -18.93 -12.24 40.05
C ILE A 187 -17.65 -13.02 39.73
N ILE A 188 -17.39 -14.13 40.43
CA ILE A 188 -16.19 -14.96 40.22
C ILE A 188 -16.16 -15.53 38.79
N SER A 189 -17.30 -16.01 38.27
CA SER A 189 -17.37 -16.52 36.89
C SER A 189 -17.15 -15.42 35.85
N LEU A 190 -17.67 -14.21 36.07
CA LEU A 190 -17.43 -13.05 35.21
C LEU A 190 -15.98 -12.57 35.29
N GLU A 191 -15.37 -12.54 36.48
CA GLU A 191 -13.95 -12.18 36.67
C GLU A 191 -13.04 -13.18 35.95
N THR A 192 -13.35 -14.47 36.05
CA THR A 192 -12.61 -15.54 35.35
C THR A 192 -12.75 -15.43 33.84
N LEU A 193 -13.96 -15.12 33.35
CA LEU A 193 -14.19 -14.93 31.92
C LEU A 193 -13.50 -13.67 31.40
N ARG A 194 -13.53 -12.57 32.16
CA ARG A 194 -12.80 -11.33 31.86
C ARG A 194 -11.30 -11.61 31.76
N GLU A 195 -10.73 -12.34 32.71
CA GLU A 195 -9.31 -12.68 32.72
C GLU A 195 -8.93 -13.55 31.51
N ARG A 196 -9.74 -14.57 31.18
CA ARG A 196 -9.55 -15.37 29.95
C ARG A 196 -9.63 -14.54 28.68
N ASN A 197 -10.62 -13.64 28.58
CA ASN A 197 -10.76 -12.75 27.44
C ASN A 197 -9.56 -11.81 27.33
N ASN A 198 -9.02 -11.33 28.45
CA ASN A 198 -7.85 -10.45 28.47
C ASN A 198 -6.58 -11.20 28.02
N GLN A 199 -6.39 -12.44 28.49
CA GLN A 199 -5.29 -13.30 28.02
C GLN A 199 -5.40 -13.61 26.52
N GLN A 200 -6.61 -13.86 26.01
CA GLN A 200 -6.83 -14.05 24.58
C GLN A 200 -6.53 -12.78 23.78
N LEU A 201 -6.92 -11.60 24.27
CA LEU A 201 -6.58 -10.32 23.64
C LEU A 201 -5.06 -10.11 23.58
N LEU A 202 -4.34 -10.41 24.67
CA LEU A 202 -2.88 -10.30 24.70
C LEU A 202 -2.22 -11.21 23.67
N VAL A 203 -2.67 -12.46 23.55
CA VAL A 203 -2.16 -13.39 22.53
C VAL A 203 -2.46 -12.87 21.13
N ARG A 204 -3.67 -12.36 20.89
CA ARG A 204 -4.04 -11.77 19.59
C ARG A 204 -3.26 -10.51 19.27
N GLU A 205 -2.93 -9.69 20.25
CA GLU A 205 -2.05 -8.52 20.08
C GLU A 205 -0.64 -8.95 19.70
N GLN A 206 -0.09 -9.98 20.34
CA GLN A 206 1.21 -10.54 19.98
C GLN A 206 1.21 -11.13 18.56
N GLU A 207 0.17 -11.88 18.18
CA GLU A 207 0.01 -12.40 16.81
C GLU A 207 -0.02 -11.25 15.78
N MET A 208 -0.80 -10.19 16.04
CA MET A 208 -0.84 -9.00 15.18
C MET A 208 0.53 -8.33 15.06
N GLU A 209 1.29 -8.26 16.15
CA GLU A 209 2.64 -7.69 16.14
C GLU A 209 3.62 -8.53 15.32
N THR A 210 3.57 -9.87 15.46
CA THR A 210 4.39 -10.75 14.63
C THR A 210 4.06 -10.62 13.14
N LEU A 211 2.77 -10.49 12.79
CA LEU A 211 2.35 -10.29 11.40
C LEU A 211 2.82 -8.95 10.85
N ARG A 212 2.78 -7.87 11.65
CA ARG A 212 3.34 -6.56 11.27
C ARG A 212 4.84 -6.64 11.01
N GLN A 213 5.59 -7.32 11.87
CA GLN A 213 7.04 -7.51 11.68
C GLN A 213 7.34 -8.32 10.43
N GLN A 214 6.58 -9.39 10.15
CA GLN A 214 6.74 -10.18 8.92
C GLN A 214 6.42 -9.37 7.65
N LEU A 215 5.36 -8.56 7.68
CA LEU A 215 5.01 -7.68 6.56
C LEU A 215 6.08 -6.59 6.35
N SER A 216 6.63 -6.04 7.42
CA SER A 216 7.73 -5.08 7.35
C SER A 216 9.02 -5.73 6.81
N ALA A 217 9.34 -6.94 7.25
CA ALA A 217 10.51 -7.69 6.78
C ALA A 217 10.38 -8.05 5.29
N ARG A 218 9.24 -8.63 4.89
CA ARG A 218 8.94 -8.93 3.47
C ARG A 218 8.90 -7.67 2.61
N GLY A 219 8.33 -6.59 3.13
CA GLY A 219 8.34 -5.28 2.46
C GLY A 219 9.76 -4.78 2.25
N GLY A 220 10.62 -4.90 3.26
CA GLY A 220 12.05 -4.56 3.18
C GLY A 220 12.82 -5.41 2.16
N GLU A 221 12.58 -6.73 2.12
CA GLU A 221 13.19 -7.64 1.14
C GLU A 221 12.77 -7.31 -0.30
N VAL A 222 11.48 -7.03 -0.53
CA VAL A 222 10.98 -6.63 -1.86
C VAL A 222 11.60 -5.30 -2.28
N VAL A 223 11.68 -4.32 -1.37
CA VAL A 223 12.31 -3.03 -1.65
C VAL A 223 13.80 -3.19 -1.95
N ALA A 224 14.54 -3.99 -1.18
CA ALA A 224 15.95 -4.26 -1.41
C ALA A 224 16.20 -4.98 -2.75
N SER A 225 15.35 -5.96 -3.09
CA SER A 225 15.40 -6.67 -4.38
C SER A 225 15.14 -5.74 -5.57
N LEU A 226 14.08 -4.91 -5.49
CA LEU A 226 13.78 -3.91 -6.51
C LEU A 226 14.92 -2.88 -6.65
N GLN A 227 15.50 -2.43 -5.53
CA GLN A 227 16.64 -1.53 -5.55
C GLN A 227 17.87 -2.16 -6.22
N ALA A 228 18.19 -3.42 -5.89
CA ALA A 228 19.26 -4.15 -6.55
C ALA A 228 19.00 -4.35 -8.06
N GLN A 229 17.75 -4.61 -8.44
CA GLN A 229 17.36 -4.74 -9.85
C GLN A 229 17.51 -3.42 -10.61
N LEU A 230 17.17 -2.28 -10.00
CA LEU A 230 17.39 -0.96 -10.57
C LEU A 230 18.88 -0.63 -10.70
N GLU A 231 19.69 -0.95 -9.70
CA GLU A 231 21.15 -0.80 -9.78
C GLU A 231 21.75 -1.67 -10.88
N GLN A 232 21.28 -2.91 -11.03
CA GLN A 232 21.72 -3.78 -12.11
C GLN A 232 21.34 -3.21 -13.48
N ARG A 233 20.08 -2.79 -13.65
CA ARG A 233 19.61 -2.11 -14.89
C ARG A 233 20.44 -0.88 -15.23
N ARG A 234 20.88 -0.12 -14.21
CA ARG A 234 21.79 1.02 -14.39
C ARG A 234 23.17 0.58 -14.87
N ARG A 235 23.78 -0.43 -14.23
CA ARG A 235 25.08 -1.00 -14.65
C ARG A 235 25.02 -1.54 -16.09
N ASP A 236 23.95 -2.24 -16.44
CA ASP A 236 23.73 -2.77 -17.79
C ASP A 236 23.56 -1.64 -18.82
N GLY A 237 22.94 -0.52 -18.43
CA GLY A 237 22.87 0.70 -19.24
C GLY A 237 24.25 1.28 -19.48
N GLU A 238 25.03 1.51 -18.42
CA GLU A 238 26.39 2.03 -18.51
C GLU A 238 27.31 1.13 -19.33
N GLN A 239 27.17 -0.20 -19.22
CA GLN A 239 27.94 -1.14 -20.03
C GLN A 239 27.57 -1.03 -21.52
N ARG A 240 26.27 -0.93 -21.84
CA ARG A 240 25.82 -0.71 -23.22
C ARG A 240 26.34 0.60 -23.78
N ASP A 241 26.28 1.68 -23.00
CA ASP A 241 26.79 2.99 -23.42
C ASP A 241 28.30 2.96 -23.69
N ARG A 242 29.09 2.26 -22.86
CA ARG A 242 30.53 2.03 -23.12
C ARG A 242 30.76 1.24 -24.41
N SER A 243 30.00 0.17 -24.63
CA SER A 243 30.09 -0.60 -25.88
C SER A 243 29.74 0.24 -27.10
N PHE A 244 28.72 1.08 -27.01
CA PHE A 244 28.35 2.02 -28.08
C PHE A 244 29.45 3.05 -28.34
N GLN A 245 30.07 3.61 -27.29
CA GLN A 245 31.20 4.53 -27.44
C GLN A 245 32.38 3.86 -28.14
N ASN A 246 32.75 2.64 -27.75
CA ASN A 246 33.83 1.89 -28.39
C ASN A 246 33.52 1.58 -29.86
N GLN A 247 32.30 1.11 -30.17
CA GLN A 247 31.88 0.86 -31.55
C GLN A 247 31.85 2.14 -32.39
N MET A 248 31.45 3.26 -31.80
CA MET A 248 31.48 4.56 -32.47
C MET A 248 32.92 4.99 -32.79
N GLU A 249 33.84 4.84 -31.84
CA GLU A 249 35.27 5.13 -32.04
C GLU A 249 35.88 4.21 -33.11
N GLU A 250 35.57 2.92 -33.10
CA GLU A 250 35.98 1.98 -34.14
C GLU A 250 35.42 2.37 -35.53
N THR A 251 34.16 2.79 -35.59
CA THR A 251 33.51 3.22 -36.83
C THR A 251 34.21 4.47 -37.39
N GLU A 252 34.52 5.45 -36.54
CA GLU A 252 35.23 6.66 -36.97
C GLU A 252 36.67 6.34 -37.39
N ASN A 253 37.36 5.43 -36.68
CA ASN A 253 38.68 4.94 -37.04
C ASN A 253 38.66 4.24 -38.41
N LEU A 254 37.67 3.39 -38.67
CA LEU A 254 37.51 2.72 -39.97
C LEU A 254 37.24 3.73 -41.09
N LYS A 255 36.38 4.73 -40.85
CA LYS A 255 36.09 5.82 -41.79
C LYS A 255 37.36 6.62 -42.12
N ASN A 256 38.18 6.95 -41.12
CA ASN A 256 39.47 7.62 -41.32
C ASN A 256 40.44 6.75 -42.14
N ARG A 257 40.49 5.44 -41.90
CA ARG A 257 41.30 4.51 -42.70
C ARG A 257 40.81 4.40 -44.14
N MET A 258 39.49 4.35 -44.36
CA MET A 258 38.90 4.36 -45.69
C MET A 258 39.23 5.65 -46.43
N ALA A 259 39.07 6.82 -45.78
CA ALA A 259 39.44 8.11 -46.37
C ALA A 259 40.93 8.15 -46.77
N ALA A 260 41.82 7.61 -45.92
CA ALA A 260 43.24 7.50 -46.24
C ALA A 260 43.50 6.57 -47.44
N VAL A 261 42.81 5.42 -47.53
CA VAL A 261 42.93 4.51 -48.68
C VAL A 261 42.40 5.17 -49.95
N SER A 262 41.23 5.83 -49.89
CA SER A 262 40.67 6.57 -51.02
C SER A 262 41.60 7.66 -51.51
N ALA A 263 42.22 8.43 -50.61
CA ALA A 263 43.21 9.44 -50.98
C ALA A 263 44.44 8.82 -51.68
N ARG A 264 44.92 7.65 -51.23
CA ARG A 264 46.00 6.93 -51.92
C ARG A 264 45.59 6.42 -53.29
N CYS A 265 44.37 5.88 -53.44
CA CYS A 265 43.87 5.45 -54.75
C CYS A 265 43.78 6.63 -55.73
N GLN A 266 43.25 7.76 -55.30
CA GLN A 266 43.20 8.99 -56.12
C GLN A 266 44.58 9.51 -56.50
N ALA A 267 45.55 9.44 -55.58
CA ALA A 267 46.94 9.81 -55.87
C ALA A 267 47.59 8.88 -56.90
N LEU A 268 47.30 7.58 -56.84
CA LEU A 268 47.74 6.61 -57.84
C LEU A 268 47.08 6.87 -59.20
N GLU A 269 45.77 7.10 -59.24
CA GLU A 269 45.04 7.47 -60.47
C GLU A 269 45.58 8.75 -61.11
N GLY A 270 45.94 9.75 -60.29
CA GLY A 270 46.61 10.97 -60.76
C GLY A 270 48.01 10.73 -61.34
N GLN A 271 48.71 9.68 -60.91
CA GLN A 271 50.00 9.26 -61.46
C GLN A 271 49.85 8.40 -62.73
N THR A 272 48.76 7.64 -62.88
CA THR A 272 48.44 6.88 -64.10
C THR A 272 47.72 7.70 -65.18
N GLY A 273 47.31 8.95 -64.89
CA GLY A 273 46.70 9.88 -65.85
C GLY A 273 47.59 10.36 -67.00
N ALA A 274 48.79 9.81 -67.17
CA ALA A 274 49.72 10.12 -68.25
C ALA A 274 49.83 9.01 -69.32
N VAL A 275 48.85 8.10 -69.43
CA VAL A 275 48.68 7.31 -70.66
C VAL A 275 47.50 7.88 -71.43
N PRO A 276 47.69 8.40 -72.66
CA PRO A 276 46.61 8.97 -73.43
C PRO A 276 45.54 7.92 -73.67
N SER A 277 44.31 8.23 -73.27
CA SER A 277 43.12 7.43 -73.59
C SER A 277 42.94 7.17 -75.11
N GLY A 278 43.66 7.91 -75.96
CA GLY A 278 43.79 7.66 -77.39
C GLY A 278 44.61 6.41 -77.74
N ASP A 279 45.68 6.11 -77.00
CA ASP A 279 46.58 4.99 -77.32
C ASP A 279 45.89 3.64 -77.10
N MET A 280 45.06 3.50 -76.06
CA MET A 280 44.28 2.27 -75.83
C MET A 280 43.17 2.05 -76.87
N ALA A 281 42.63 3.13 -77.46
CA ALA A 281 41.68 3.02 -78.56
C ALA A 281 42.39 2.65 -79.87
N VAL A 282 43.53 3.29 -80.15
CA VAL A 282 44.38 2.98 -81.32
C VAL A 282 44.88 1.55 -81.30
N VAL A 283 45.33 1.04 -80.15
CA VAL A 283 45.78 -0.36 -80.01
C VAL A 283 44.62 -1.34 -80.23
N ARG A 284 43.41 -1.00 -79.78
CA ARG A 284 42.21 -1.82 -80.01
C ARG A 284 41.83 -1.88 -81.50
N ASP A 285 41.94 -0.76 -82.20
CA ASP A 285 41.63 -0.68 -83.63
C ASP A 285 42.72 -1.37 -84.47
N GLN A 286 43.99 -1.23 -84.10
CA GLN A 286 45.09 -1.98 -84.71
C GLN A 286 44.94 -3.49 -84.52
N LEU A 287 44.48 -3.95 -83.35
CA LEU A 287 44.24 -5.36 -83.10
C LEU A 287 43.08 -5.88 -83.98
N ARG A 288 42.03 -5.07 -84.17
CA ARG A 288 40.90 -5.43 -85.04
C ARG A 288 41.34 -5.55 -86.51
N ASP A 289 42.11 -4.59 -87.01
CA ASP A 289 42.65 -4.60 -88.37
C ASP A 289 43.64 -5.76 -88.60
N ALA A 290 44.47 -6.07 -87.60
CA ALA A 290 45.37 -7.23 -87.64
C ALA A 290 44.59 -8.56 -87.70
N LEU A 291 43.49 -8.68 -86.96
CA LEU A 291 42.63 -9.86 -86.99
C LEU A 291 41.91 -10.02 -88.34
N GLU A 292 41.43 -8.92 -88.93
CA GLU A 292 40.79 -8.94 -90.24
C GLU A 292 41.78 -9.34 -91.36
N LYS A 293 43.00 -8.79 -91.33
CA LYS A 293 44.07 -9.18 -92.26
C LYS A 293 44.47 -10.64 -92.10
N ASN A 294 44.57 -11.14 -90.87
CA ASN A 294 44.85 -12.57 -90.64
C ASN A 294 43.75 -13.47 -91.22
N GLN A 295 42.49 -13.06 -91.14
CA GLN A 295 41.40 -13.81 -91.74
C GLN A 295 41.46 -13.80 -93.28
N GLN A 296 41.84 -12.68 -93.88
CA GLN A 296 42.07 -12.59 -95.33
C GLN A 296 43.24 -13.46 -95.79
N TRP A 297 44.35 -13.48 -95.04
CA TRP A 297 45.49 -14.35 -95.32
C TRP A 297 45.12 -15.82 -95.24
N LEU A 298 44.29 -16.21 -94.28
CA LEU A 298 43.82 -17.60 -94.16
C LEU A 298 43.00 -18.02 -95.39
N VAL A 299 42.11 -17.15 -95.88
CA VAL A 299 41.31 -17.42 -97.09
C VAL A 299 42.22 -17.53 -98.33
N TYR A 300 43.22 -16.65 -98.44
CA TYR A 300 44.19 -16.71 -99.53
C TYR A 300 45.01 -18.01 -99.49
N ASP A 301 45.47 -18.43 -98.32
CA ASP A 301 46.24 -19.66 -98.14
C ASP A 301 45.41 -20.89 -98.54
N GLN A 302 44.14 -20.97 -98.10
CA GLN A 302 43.21 -22.04 -98.52
C GLN A 302 42.98 -22.07 -100.04
N GLN A 303 42.86 -20.91 -100.69
CA GLN A 303 42.74 -20.83 -102.15
C GLN A 303 44.03 -21.29 -102.85
N ARG A 304 45.19 -20.91 -102.31
CA ARG A 304 46.50 -21.35 -102.83
C ARG A 304 46.64 -22.86 -102.70
N GLU A 305 46.27 -23.43 -101.55
CA GLU A 305 46.29 -24.87 -101.31
C GLU A 305 45.35 -25.61 -102.27
N ALA A 306 44.12 -25.13 -102.45
CA ALA A 306 43.17 -25.71 -103.41
C ALA A 306 43.71 -25.67 -104.86
N TYR A 307 44.34 -24.56 -105.26
CA TYR A 307 44.97 -24.44 -106.57
C TYR A 307 46.13 -25.43 -106.73
N VAL A 308 47.05 -25.51 -105.75
CA VAL A 308 48.17 -26.47 -105.77
C VAL A 308 47.66 -27.90 -105.82
N HIS A 309 46.63 -28.24 -105.04
CA HIS A 309 45.98 -29.55 -105.10
C HIS A 309 45.42 -29.86 -106.49
N SER A 310 44.78 -28.89 -107.15
CA SER A 310 44.26 -29.07 -108.52
C SER A 310 45.37 -29.28 -109.56
N VAL A 311 46.50 -28.58 -109.41
CA VAL A 311 47.68 -28.74 -110.27
C VAL A 311 48.33 -30.10 -110.05
N CYS A 312 48.49 -30.53 -108.79
CA CYS A 312 49.01 -31.85 -108.46
C CYS A 312 48.10 -32.96 -109.02
N ALA A 313 46.78 -32.83 -108.88
CA ALA A 313 45.82 -33.79 -109.44
C ALA A 313 45.95 -33.89 -110.97
N ARG A 314 46.08 -32.74 -111.65
CA ARG A 314 46.28 -32.69 -113.11
C ARG A 314 47.62 -33.28 -113.53
N ASN A 315 48.69 -33.05 -112.77
CA ASN A 315 50.00 -33.69 -113.02
C ASN A 315 49.90 -35.21 -112.89
N VAL A 316 49.23 -35.74 -111.87
CA VAL A 316 49.01 -37.18 -111.73
C VAL A 316 48.16 -37.74 -112.88
N GLU A 317 47.14 -37.02 -113.32
CA GLU A 317 46.34 -37.41 -114.48
C GLU A 317 47.18 -37.45 -115.77
N LEU A 318 48.03 -36.44 -115.98
CA LEU A 318 48.96 -36.38 -117.10
C LEU A 318 50.03 -37.48 -117.02
N GLU A 319 50.56 -37.80 -115.84
CA GLU A 319 51.50 -38.93 -115.63
C GLU A 319 50.83 -40.27 -115.94
N GLN A 320 49.56 -40.45 -115.57
CA GLN A 320 48.76 -41.61 -115.94
C GLN A 320 48.50 -41.68 -117.45
N GLN A 321 48.27 -40.54 -118.11
CA GLN A 321 48.18 -40.48 -119.58
C GLN A 321 49.53 -40.84 -120.22
N LEU A 322 50.65 -40.33 -119.69
CA LEU A 322 52.01 -40.59 -120.16
C LEU A 322 52.38 -42.07 -120.04
N THR A 323 52.05 -42.70 -118.91
CA THR A 323 52.25 -44.15 -118.70
C THR A 323 51.37 -45.01 -119.60
N ARG A 324 50.15 -44.56 -119.94
CA ARG A 324 49.29 -45.22 -120.94
C ARG A 324 49.83 -45.05 -122.37
N THR A 325 50.35 -43.88 -122.74
CA THR A 325 50.98 -43.65 -124.05
C THR A 325 52.33 -44.36 -124.19
N ASN A 326 53.08 -44.53 -123.10
CA ASN A 326 54.35 -45.27 -123.08
C ASN A 326 54.19 -46.80 -123.21
N GLN A 327 52.96 -47.36 -123.16
CA GLN A 327 52.70 -48.77 -123.45
C GLN A 327 52.45 -49.06 -124.94
N VAL A 328 52.44 -48.06 -125.84
CA VAL A 328 52.01 -48.22 -127.26
C VAL A 328 53.09 -47.87 -128.31
N ASN A 329 54.29 -47.43 -127.94
CA ASN A 329 55.38 -47.37 -128.93
C ASN A 329 56.78 -47.33 -128.28
N PRO A 330 57.62 -48.38 -128.46
CA PRO A 330 59.04 -48.39 -128.11
C PRO A 330 59.91 -47.97 -129.31
N GLU A 331 61.20 -47.74 -129.07
CA GLU A 331 62.28 -47.34 -130.01
C GLU A 331 62.47 -45.81 -130.17
N ALA A 332 63.67 -45.21 -130.19
CA ALA A 332 65.07 -45.61 -130.12
C ALA A 332 65.84 -44.39 -129.56
N SER A 333 67.06 -44.49 -128.99
CA SER A 333 68.29 -44.44 -129.78
C SER A 333 69.52 -44.44 -128.84
N LYS A 334 70.63 -44.92 -129.40
CA LYS A 334 71.87 -45.42 -128.76
C LYS A 334 73.00 -44.38 -128.70
N GLY A 335 73.99 -44.67 -127.86
CA GLY A 335 75.42 -44.41 -128.12
C GLY A 335 76.07 -43.34 -127.23
N ALA A 336 77.36 -43.34 -126.91
CA ALA A 336 78.43 -44.33 -126.82
C ALA A 336 79.68 -43.57 -126.32
N ALA A 337 80.64 -44.34 -125.79
CA ALA A 337 82.08 -44.05 -125.76
C ALA A 337 82.68 -43.05 -124.74
N VAL A 338 83.45 -43.65 -123.84
CA VAL A 338 84.51 -43.07 -123.00
C VAL A 338 85.70 -42.66 -123.87
N VAL A 339 86.25 -41.45 -123.66
CA VAL A 339 87.61 -41.02 -124.09
C VAL A 339 88.24 -40.17 -122.96
N PRO A 340 89.53 -40.37 -122.61
CA PRO A 340 90.12 -39.91 -121.36
C PRO A 340 90.83 -38.56 -121.49
N GLU A 341 90.06 -37.47 -121.50
CA GLU A 341 90.54 -36.11 -121.23
C GLU A 341 89.51 -35.31 -120.41
N MET A 342 88.68 -36.05 -119.67
CA MET A 342 87.56 -35.60 -118.86
C MET A 342 87.90 -35.67 -117.35
N GLN A 343 89.13 -35.34 -116.98
CA GLN A 343 89.58 -35.35 -115.57
C GLN A 343 89.66 -33.94 -114.97
N THR A 344 89.86 -32.89 -115.77
CA THR A 344 89.85 -31.49 -115.33
C THR A 344 88.44 -30.89 -115.32
N HIS A 345 87.63 -31.14 -116.37
CA HIS A 345 86.23 -30.68 -116.43
C HIS A 345 85.32 -31.41 -115.42
N SER A 346 85.44 -32.73 -115.29
CA SER A 346 84.74 -33.48 -114.22
C SER A 346 85.23 -33.09 -112.83
N LYS A 347 86.53 -32.79 -112.63
CA LYS A 347 87.00 -32.27 -111.33
C LYS A 347 86.43 -30.89 -111.02
N GLN A 348 86.33 -29.99 -112.00
CA GLN A 348 85.71 -28.67 -111.83
C GLN A 348 84.21 -28.79 -111.53
N LEU A 349 83.48 -29.65 -112.24
CA LEU A 349 82.06 -29.92 -111.98
C LEU A 349 81.84 -30.58 -110.61
N LEU A 350 82.68 -31.55 -110.25
CA LEU A 350 82.66 -32.18 -108.91
C LEU A 350 83.00 -31.19 -107.80
N GLN A 351 83.95 -30.26 -108.02
CA GLN A 351 84.24 -29.18 -107.06
C GLN A 351 83.09 -28.17 -106.96
N GLY A 352 82.40 -27.86 -108.07
CA GLY A 352 81.19 -27.03 -108.06
C GLY A 352 80.08 -27.69 -107.26
N LEU A 353 79.77 -28.96 -107.55
CA LEU A 353 78.80 -29.75 -106.81
C LEU A 353 79.17 -29.92 -105.33
N GLN A 354 80.46 -30.04 -105.01
CA GLN A 354 80.92 -30.12 -103.62
C GLN A 354 80.72 -28.79 -102.89
N LYS A 355 81.05 -27.66 -103.51
CA LYS A 355 80.77 -26.32 -102.97
C LYS A 355 79.27 -26.07 -102.82
N ASP A 356 78.46 -26.49 -103.79
CA ASP A 356 77.00 -26.38 -103.72
C ASP A 356 76.43 -27.26 -102.61
N LEU A 357 76.95 -28.46 -102.42
CA LEU A 357 76.57 -29.36 -101.31
C LEU A 357 76.98 -28.79 -99.95
N GLU A 358 78.16 -28.17 -99.84
CA GLU A 358 78.61 -27.46 -98.65
C GLU A 358 77.74 -26.22 -98.38
N ALA A 359 77.43 -25.41 -99.39
CA ALA A 359 76.51 -24.28 -99.28
C ALA A 359 75.09 -24.70 -98.89
N GLN A 360 74.61 -25.84 -99.43
CA GLN A 360 73.33 -26.46 -99.06
C GLN A 360 73.36 -26.97 -97.62
N ARG A 361 74.46 -27.59 -97.16
CA ARG A 361 74.63 -28.02 -95.76
C ARG A 361 74.65 -26.84 -94.81
N GLU A 362 75.36 -25.78 -95.15
CA GLU A 362 75.36 -24.53 -94.38
C GLU A 362 73.98 -23.88 -94.35
N ALA A 363 73.28 -23.79 -95.49
CA ALA A 363 71.91 -23.29 -95.56
C ALA A 363 70.94 -24.12 -94.71
N ALA A 364 71.06 -25.45 -94.76
CA ALA A 364 70.29 -26.36 -93.91
C ALA A 364 70.63 -26.20 -92.42
N SER A 365 71.89 -25.91 -92.08
CA SER A 365 72.29 -25.64 -90.70
C SER A 365 71.72 -24.32 -90.18
N ARG A 366 71.72 -23.26 -91.00
CA ARG A 366 71.10 -21.95 -90.68
C ARG A 366 69.60 -22.09 -90.50
N ALA A 367 68.91 -22.76 -91.43
CA ALA A 367 67.48 -23.03 -91.32
C ALA A 367 67.10 -23.86 -90.09
N ARG A 368 67.96 -24.82 -89.68
CA ARG A 368 67.76 -25.57 -88.42
C ARG A 368 67.90 -24.69 -87.18
N LEU A 369 68.89 -23.79 -87.15
CA LEU A 369 69.08 -22.87 -86.03
C LEU A 369 67.91 -21.89 -85.92
N GLU A 370 67.46 -21.33 -87.04
CA GLU A 370 66.29 -20.44 -87.12
C GLU A 370 65.01 -21.16 -86.68
N LEU A 371 64.80 -22.40 -87.13
CA LEU A 371 63.67 -23.21 -86.67
C LEU A 371 63.72 -23.50 -85.17
N GLN A 372 64.92 -23.74 -84.62
CA GLN A 372 65.10 -23.93 -83.18
C GLN A 372 64.78 -22.64 -82.42
N GLN A 373 65.28 -21.50 -82.88
CA GLN A 373 64.99 -20.20 -82.29
C GLN A 373 63.49 -19.86 -82.34
N HIS A 374 62.81 -20.16 -83.46
CA HIS A 374 61.36 -20.00 -83.57
C HIS A 374 60.59 -20.92 -82.62
N LYS A 375 61.05 -22.16 -82.43
CA LYS A 375 60.45 -23.08 -81.44
C LYS A 375 60.59 -22.55 -80.03
N ASP A 376 61.78 -22.09 -79.67
CA ASP A 376 62.07 -21.57 -78.32
C ASP A 376 61.28 -20.27 -78.05
N GLN A 377 61.15 -19.40 -79.06
CA GLN A 377 60.29 -18.21 -79.00
C GLN A 377 58.80 -18.59 -78.84
N THR A 378 58.33 -19.57 -79.61
CA THR A 378 56.93 -20.00 -79.55
C THR A 378 56.62 -20.68 -78.21
N SER A 379 57.55 -21.46 -77.65
CA SER A 379 57.39 -22.03 -76.30
C SER A 379 57.36 -20.96 -75.23
N SER A 380 58.23 -19.94 -75.30
CA SER A 380 58.22 -18.81 -74.35
C SER A 380 56.88 -18.07 -74.37
N VAL A 381 56.37 -17.72 -75.56
CA VAL A 381 55.07 -17.03 -75.69
C VAL A 381 53.91 -17.92 -75.22
N SER A 382 53.98 -19.23 -75.47
CA SER A 382 52.98 -20.19 -74.98
C SER A 382 52.97 -20.28 -73.45
N ASP A 383 54.14 -20.24 -72.81
CA ASP A 383 54.25 -20.27 -71.35
C ASP A 383 53.76 -18.95 -70.72
N ASP A 384 54.09 -17.79 -71.32
CA ASP A 384 53.56 -16.50 -70.88
C ASP A 384 52.03 -16.42 -71.00
N LEU A 385 51.46 -16.92 -72.11
CA LEU A 385 50.02 -16.99 -72.29
C LEU A 385 49.35 -17.92 -71.27
N ARG A 386 50.03 -19.01 -70.87
CA ARG A 386 49.55 -19.90 -69.81
C ARG A 386 49.54 -19.19 -68.46
N ALA A 387 50.62 -18.48 -68.12
CA ALA A 387 50.70 -17.70 -66.88
C ALA A 387 49.60 -16.62 -66.82
N GLN A 388 49.35 -15.92 -67.93
CA GLN A 388 48.25 -14.94 -68.02
C GLN A 388 46.86 -15.57 -67.84
N LYS A 389 46.63 -16.77 -68.39
CA LYS A 389 45.36 -17.50 -68.17
C LYS A 389 45.17 -17.90 -66.71
N GLU A 390 46.23 -18.36 -66.05
CA GLU A 390 46.18 -18.70 -64.61
C GLU A 390 45.92 -17.47 -63.74
N GLU A 391 46.50 -16.32 -64.08
CA GLU A 391 46.19 -15.05 -63.41
C GLU A 391 44.74 -14.60 -63.64
N ALA A 392 44.23 -14.72 -64.88
CA ALA A 392 42.83 -14.42 -65.17
C ALA A 392 41.85 -15.33 -64.40
N CYS A 393 42.15 -16.63 -64.29
CA CYS A 393 41.37 -17.56 -63.47
C CYS A 393 41.37 -17.15 -61.99
N ARG A 394 42.52 -16.78 -61.44
CA ARG A 394 42.63 -16.31 -60.04
C ARG A 394 41.78 -15.05 -59.80
N LEU A 395 41.89 -14.05 -60.67
CA LEU A 395 41.08 -12.83 -60.56
C LEU A 395 39.57 -13.11 -60.71
N GLN A 396 39.20 -14.07 -61.57
CA GLN A 396 37.79 -14.47 -61.73
C GLN A 396 37.24 -15.14 -60.46
N GLU A 397 38.04 -15.98 -59.80
CA GLU A 397 37.68 -16.60 -58.52
C GLU A 397 37.55 -15.55 -57.41
N GLU A 398 38.47 -14.58 -57.35
CA GLU A 398 38.41 -13.46 -56.40
C GLU A 398 37.14 -12.62 -56.60
N LEU A 399 36.81 -12.25 -57.84
CA LEU A 399 35.56 -11.53 -58.14
C LEU A 399 34.32 -12.33 -57.73
N ALA A 400 34.29 -13.63 -58.01
CA ALA A 400 33.19 -14.50 -57.58
C ALA A 400 33.09 -14.58 -56.05
N SER A 401 34.22 -14.57 -55.34
CA SER A 401 34.26 -14.54 -53.87
C SER A 401 33.75 -13.23 -53.29
N LEU A 402 34.14 -12.09 -53.87
CA LEU A 402 33.69 -10.77 -53.47
C LEU A 402 32.19 -10.61 -53.72
N GLN A 403 31.69 -11.11 -54.85
CA GLN A 403 30.27 -11.07 -55.18
C GLN A 403 29.43 -11.91 -54.21
N ARG A 404 29.93 -13.09 -53.80
CA ARG A 404 29.29 -13.90 -52.74
C ARG A 404 29.26 -13.16 -51.41
N SER A 405 30.38 -12.59 -50.98
CA SER A 405 30.46 -11.80 -49.75
C SER A 405 29.57 -10.56 -49.76
N TYR A 406 29.42 -9.89 -50.91
CA TYR A 406 28.51 -8.77 -51.05
C TYR A 406 27.05 -9.21 -50.90
N LYS A 407 26.68 -10.33 -51.52
CA LYS A 407 25.33 -10.89 -51.42
C LYS A 407 24.99 -11.28 -49.98
N GLU A 408 25.88 -11.99 -49.30
CA GLU A 408 25.73 -12.36 -47.88
C GLU A 408 25.51 -11.12 -47.01
N ARG A 409 26.34 -10.08 -47.16
CA ARG A 409 26.19 -8.81 -46.44
C ARG A 409 24.87 -8.08 -46.76
N SER A 410 24.42 -8.14 -48.01
CA SER A 410 23.13 -7.57 -48.43
C SER A 410 21.94 -8.32 -47.79
N ASP A 411 22.02 -9.64 -47.70
CA ASP A 411 21.00 -10.48 -47.07
C ASP A 411 20.98 -10.27 -45.55
N GLU A 412 22.15 -10.14 -44.92
CA GLU A 412 22.32 -9.77 -43.52
C GLU A 412 21.68 -8.42 -43.23
N PHE A 413 22.01 -7.38 -43.99
CA PHE A 413 21.42 -6.05 -43.85
C PHE A 413 19.89 -6.09 -44.00
N SER A 414 19.39 -6.85 -44.97
CA SER A 414 17.95 -7.02 -45.18
C SER A 414 17.28 -7.75 -44.00
N SER A 415 17.97 -8.69 -43.36
CA SER A 415 17.45 -9.39 -42.18
C SER A 415 17.43 -8.51 -40.93
N LEU A 416 18.50 -7.73 -40.70
CA LEU A 416 18.55 -6.74 -39.63
C LEU A 416 17.47 -5.67 -39.81
N GLN A 417 17.26 -5.19 -41.04
CA GLN A 417 16.20 -4.22 -41.32
C GLN A 417 14.80 -4.77 -41.01
N ARG A 418 14.56 -6.06 -41.30
CA ARG A 418 13.29 -6.74 -40.93
C ARG A 418 13.13 -6.84 -39.42
N SER A 419 14.16 -7.28 -38.71
CA SER A 419 14.17 -7.37 -37.24
C SER A 419 13.96 -6.01 -36.57
N TYR A 420 14.61 -4.95 -37.07
CA TYR A 420 14.40 -3.59 -36.58
C TYR A 420 12.94 -3.12 -36.77
N LYS A 421 12.35 -3.40 -37.93
CA LYS A 421 10.93 -3.06 -38.19
C LYS A 421 9.99 -3.82 -37.25
N GLU A 422 10.29 -5.08 -36.94
CA GLU A 422 9.48 -5.90 -36.04
C GLU A 422 9.59 -5.44 -34.60
N THR A 423 10.80 -5.25 -34.09
CA THR A 423 11.05 -4.69 -32.75
C THR A 423 10.46 -3.28 -32.59
N SER A 424 10.49 -2.46 -33.64
CA SER A 424 9.79 -1.15 -33.64
C SER A 424 8.27 -1.29 -33.52
N ARG A 425 7.65 -2.32 -34.14
CA ARG A 425 6.20 -2.57 -34.00
C ARG A 425 5.86 -3.10 -32.61
N GLU A 426 6.67 -4.00 -32.06
CA GLU A 426 6.52 -4.52 -30.70
C GLU A 426 6.62 -3.39 -29.66
N LEU A 427 7.55 -2.45 -29.87
CA LEU A 427 7.70 -1.27 -29.01
C LEU A 427 6.44 -0.38 -29.04
N GLU A 428 5.89 -0.10 -30.22
CA GLU A 428 4.64 0.67 -30.30
C GLU A 428 3.45 -0.10 -29.69
N HIS A 429 3.36 -1.42 -29.90
CA HIS A 429 2.32 -2.23 -29.28
C HIS A 429 2.40 -2.23 -27.75
N THR A 430 3.60 -2.37 -27.17
CA THR A 430 3.79 -2.32 -25.71
C THR A 430 3.49 -0.93 -25.14
N LYS A 431 3.80 0.13 -25.90
CA LYS A 431 3.44 1.51 -25.54
C LYS A 431 1.93 1.73 -25.55
N ASP A 432 1.21 1.18 -26.53
CA ASP A 432 -0.25 1.22 -26.58
C ASP A 432 -0.88 0.46 -25.41
N LEU A 433 -0.36 -0.73 -25.08
CA LEU A 433 -0.81 -1.52 -23.92
C LEU A 433 -0.59 -0.75 -22.61
N LEU A 434 0.59 -0.15 -22.42
CA LEU A 434 0.90 0.65 -21.25
C LEU A 434 0.02 1.90 -21.15
N GLN A 435 -0.32 2.53 -22.28
CA GLN A 435 -1.27 3.63 -22.31
C GLN A 435 -2.69 3.18 -21.94
N ALA A 436 -3.15 2.04 -22.45
CA ALA A 436 -4.43 1.46 -22.11
C ALA A 436 -4.51 1.10 -20.62
N GLU A 437 -3.46 0.49 -20.07
CA GLU A 437 -3.36 0.16 -18.65
C GLU A 437 -3.37 1.42 -17.77
N ARG A 438 -2.66 2.49 -18.17
CA ARG A 438 -2.71 3.78 -17.47
C ARG A 438 -4.12 4.39 -17.46
N LEU A 439 -4.86 4.29 -18.55
CA LEU A 439 -6.25 4.78 -18.62
C LEU A 439 -7.19 3.91 -17.76
N SER A 440 -7.05 2.59 -17.83
CA SER A 440 -7.79 1.64 -16.98
C SER A 440 -7.53 1.91 -15.50
N ASN A 441 -6.27 2.05 -15.08
CA ASN A 441 -5.91 2.35 -13.70
C ASN A 441 -6.50 3.69 -13.22
N ARG A 442 -6.55 4.71 -14.09
CA ARG A 442 -7.22 5.98 -13.77
C ARG A 442 -8.71 5.80 -13.56
N GLN A 443 -9.37 4.96 -14.35
CA GLN A 443 -10.79 4.64 -14.20
C GLN A 443 -11.05 3.92 -12.88
N VAL A 444 -10.29 2.86 -12.57
CA VAL A 444 -10.42 2.11 -11.31
C VAL A 444 -10.24 3.02 -10.10
N VAL A 445 -9.20 3.87 -10.09
CA VAL A 445 -8.99 4.83 -8.97
C VAL A 445 -10.14 5.84 -8.87
N SER A 446 -10.71 6.28 -9.99
CA SER A 446 -11.88 7.16 -10.00
C SER A 446 -13.11 6.46 -9.42
N GLU A 447 -13.37 5.21 -9.80
CA GLU A 447 -14.47 4.39 -9.28
C GLU A 447 -14.31 4.13 -7.78
N GLU A 448 -13.12 3.76 -7.32
CA GLU A 448 -12.84 3.57 -5.89
C GLU A 448 -13.07 4.85 -5.09
N ARG A 449 -12.68 6.02 -5.63
CA ARG A 449 -12.95 7.32 -5.00
C ARG A 449 -14.45 7.58 -4.90
N MET A 450 -15.23 7.27 -5.94
CA MET A 450 -16.68 7.42 -5.94
C MET A 450 -17.32 6.51 -4.89
N VAL A 451 -17.01 5.22 -4.89
CA VAL A 451 -17.53 4.24 -3.92
C VAL A 451 -17.15 4.61 -2.48
N SER A 452 -15.90 5.05 -2.28
CA SER A 452 -15.42 5.53 -0.98
C SER A 452 -16.15 6.80 -0.53
N SER A 453 -16.42 7.73 -1.46
CA SER A 453 -17.19 8.94 -1.19
C SER A 453 -18.64 8.63 -0.82
N GLU A 454 -19.30 7.74 -1.56
CA GLU A 454 -20.65 7.27 -1.26
C GLU A 454 -20.73 6.58 0.10
N ARG A 455 -19.76 5.72 0.44
CA ARG A 455 -19.68 5.09 1.76
C ARG A 455 -19.54 6.12 2.88
N ARG A 456 -18.68 7.13 2.68
CA ARG A 456 -18.58 8.26 3.63
C ARG A 456 -19.88 9.06 3.70
N GLY A 457 -20.59 9.21 2.59
CA GLY A 457 -21.90 9.87 2.54
C GLY A 457 -22.93 9.15 3.39
N ARG A 458 -23.11 7.83 3.20
CA ARG A 458 -24.01 7.00 3.99
C ARG A 458 -23.69 7.06 5.49
N MET A 459 -22.42 6.96 5.85
CA MET A 459 -22.00 7.04 7.25
C MET A 459 -22.28 8.42 7.87
N ARG A 460 -22.15 9.52 7.12
CA ARG A 460 -22.52 10.85 7.61
C ARG A 460 -24.03 10.96 7.84
N GLU A 461 -24.83 10.47 6.90
CA GLU A 461 -26.29 10.46 7.02
C GLU A 461 -26.75 9.61 8.22
N GLU A 462 -26.13 8.45 8.46
CA GLU A 462 -26.39 7.63 9.65
C GLU A 462 -26.05 8.38 10.96
N LEU A 463 -24.94 9.13 10.99
CA LEU A 463 -24.57 9.94 12.15
C LEU A 463 -25.57 11.09 12.38
N GLU A 464 -25.96 11.81 11.34
CA GLU A 464 -26.98 12.87 11.42
C GLU A 464 -28.33 12.32 11.92
N ASN A 465 -28.73 11.14 11.44
CA ASN A 465 -29.93 10.44 11.90
C ASN A 465 -29.83 9.99 13.37
N MET A 466 -28.65 9.59 13.83
CA MET A 466 -28.44 9.25 15.24
C MET A 466 -28.44 10.50 16.14
N ASP A 467 -27.85 11.60 15.70
CA ASP A 467 -27.83 12.87 16.42
C ASP A 467 -29.23 13.44 16.59
N THR A 468 -30.05 13.42 15.53
CA THR A 468 -31.46 13.85 15.60
C THR A 468 -32.26 13.03 16.61
N ARG A 469 -32.13 11.70 16.59
CA ARG A 469 -32.77 10.81 17.59
C ARG A 469 -32.29 11.08 19.01
N LEU A 470 -31.00 11.33 19.19
CA LEU A 470 -30.42 11.64 20.49
C LEU A 470 -30.98 12.97 21.03
N GLU A 471 -31.15 13.97 20.16
CA GLU A 471 -31.73 15.25 20.54
C GLU A 471 -33.22 15.13 20.90
N GLU A 472 -33.97 14.26 20.21
CA GLU A 472 -35.34 13.92 20.60
C GLU A 472 -35.41 13.25 21.98
N GLU A 473 -34.53 12.28 22.28
CA GLU A 473 -34.47 11.64 23.59
C GLU A 473 -34.05 12.62 24.70
N ARG A 474 -33.17 13.57 24.40
CA ARG A 474 -32.82 14.67 25.32
C ARG A 474 -34.04 15.54 25.64
N LYS A 475 -34.83 15.92 24.63
CA LYS A 475 -36.07 16.69 24.83
C LYS A 475 -37.06 15.91 25.70
N ARG A 476 -37.31 14.64 25.38
CA ARG A 476 -38.19 13.77 26.19
C ARG A 476 -37.71 13.67 27.64
N SER A 477 -36.39 13.54 27.84
CA SER A 477 -35.79 13.47 29.17
C SER A 477 -35.99 14.80 29.94
N ALA A 478 -35.85 15.94 29.28
CA ALA A 478 -36.11 17.25 29.87
C ALA A 478 -37.59 17.42 30.26
N ASP A 479 -38.52 17.00 29.40
CA ASP A 479 -39.96 17.04 29.68
C ASP A 479 -40.34 16.15 30.87
N LEU A 480 -39.77 14.95 30.96
CA LEU A 480 -39.96 14.05 32.11
C LEU A 480 -39.39 14.64 33.40
N LEU A 481 -38.21 15.26 33.33
CA LEU A 481 -37.60 15.93 34.48
C LEU A 481 -38.51 17.07 34.97
N GLN A 482 -39.09 17.85 34.06
CA GLN A 482 -40.04 18.90 34.41
C GLN A 482 -41.28 18.32 35.12
N GLN A 483 -41.83 17.21 34.64
CA GLN A 483 -42.95 16.52 35.30
C GLN A 483 -42.59 16.03 36.70
N VAL A 484 -41.42 15.41 36.87
CA VAL A 484 -40.94 14.96 38.19
C VAL A 484 -40.80 16.14 39.16
N ASN A 485 -40.26 17.27 38.71
CA ASN A 485 -40.14 18.48 39.53
C ASN A 485 -41.51 19.01 39.96
N LEU A 486 -42.50 19.03 39.06
CA LEU A 486 -43.87 19.43 39.41
C LEU A 486 -44.50 18.52 40.46
N LEU A 487 -44.31 17.20 40.33
CA LEU A 487 -44.79 16.22 41.31
C LEU A 487 -44.10 16.39 42.66
N GLN A 488 -42.78 16.63 42.68
CA GLN A 488 -42.03 16.88 43.90
C GLN A 488 -42.53 18.14 44.62
N MET A 489 -42.78 19.23 43.89
CA MET A 489 -43.33 20.46 44.46
C MET A 489 -44.76 20.28 45.00
N SER A 490 -45.60 19.54 44.28
CA SER A 490 -46.96 19.20 44.74
C SER A 490 -46.93 18.37 46.02
N LEU A 491 -46.04 17.38 46.10
CA LEU A 491 -45.85 16.56 47.29
C LEU A 491 -45.39 17.41 48.49
N LEU A 492 -44.45 18.35 48.29
CA LEU A 492 -44.03 19.27 49.34
C LEU A 492 -45.20 20.13 49.84
N SER A 493 -45.97 20.71 48.93
CA SER A 493 -47.18 21.48 49.27
C SER A 493 -48.19 20.64 50.05
N GLN A 494 -48.43 19.39 49.63
CA GLN A 494 -49.32 18.46 50.34
C GLN A 494 -48.84 18.18 51.77
N THR A 495 -47.53 18.02 51.98
CA THR A 495 -46.98 17.80 53.34
C THR A 495 -47.11 19.04 54.22
N GLU A 496 -47.05 20.24 53.66
CA GLU A 496 -47.31 21.50 54.38
C GLU A 496 -48.77 21.62 54.78
N GLU A 497 -49.68 21.26 53.87
CA GLU A 497 -51.11 21.27 54.15
C GLU A 497 -51.50 20.23 55.20
N GLN A 498 -50.94 19.02 55.14
CA GLN A 498 -51.11 18.01 56.19
C GLN A 498 -50.62 18.50 57.56
N ARG A 499 -49.49 19.24 57.61
CA ARG A 499 -49.02 19.87 58.86
C ARG A 499 -49.98 20.93 59.39
N ARG A 500 -50.56 21.74 58.52
CA ARG A 500 -51.58 22.73 58.90
C ARG A 500 -52.84 22.06 59.44
N ILE A 501 -53.33 21.01 58.76
CA ILE A 501 -54.48 20.22 59.21
C ILE A 501 -54.23 19.62 60.58
N ALA A 502 -53.08 18.96 60.79
CA ALA A 502 -52.72 18.38 62.09
C ALA A 502 -52.68 19.42 63.22
N THR A 503 -52.22 20.64 62.92
CA THR A 503 -52.20 21.75 63.88
C THR A 503 -53.63 22.21 64.22
N LEU A 504 -54.50 22.34 63.22
CA LEU A 504 -55.91 22.69 63.42
C LEU A 504 -56.66 21.60 64.19
N GLU A 505 -56.42 20.32 63.89
CA GLU A 505 -56.98 19.20 64.63
C GLU A 505 -56.57 19.23 66.11
N GLN A 506 -55.30 19.49 66.39
CA GLN A 506 -54.83 19.67 67.76
C GLN A 506 -55.53 20.85 68.46
N GLN A 507 -55.69 21.98 67.76
CA GLN A 507 -56.39 23.15 68.30
C GLN A 507 -57.86 22.85 68.62
N ILE A 508 -58.55 22.13 67.73
CA ILE A 508 -59.93 21.68 67.94
C ILE A 508 -60.02 20.76 69.16
N GLN A 509 -59.10 19.80 69.30
CA GLN A 509 -59.08 18.89 70.45
C GLN A 509 -58.83 19.63 71.78
N LEU A 510 -57.92 20.60 71.81
CA LEU A 510 -57.67 21.43 72.98
C LEU A 510 -58.91 22.25 73.34
N SER A 511 -59.52 22.92 72.36
CA SER A 511 -60.76 23.69 72.57
C SER A 511 -61.92 22.81 73.07
N ALA A 512 -62.08 21.61 72.53
CA ALA A 512 -63.09 20.65 72.99
C ALA A 512 -62.83 20.20 74.45
N LYS A 513 -61.56 20.01 74.82
CA LYS A 513 -61.18 19.67 76.20
C LYS A 513 -61.44 20.83 77.16
N ASP A 514 -61.08 22.05 76.78
CA ASP A 514 -61.33 23.25 77.59
C ASP A 514 -62.83 23.47 77.79
N PHE A 515 -63.65 23.25 76.74
CA PHE A 515 -65.10 23.29 76.84
C PHE A 515 -65.67 22.26 77.83
N GLU A 516 -65.19 21.01 77.83
CA GLU A 516 -65.61 20.01 78.81
C GLU A 516 -65.16 20.36 80.24
N ASN A 517 -63.97 20.95 80.40
CA ASN A 517 -63.52 21.46 81.71
C ASN A 517 -64.43 22.59 82.21
N GLU A 518 -64.73 23.58 81.38
CA GLU A 518 -65.64 24.68 81.72
C GLU A 518 -67.05 24.19 82.07
N LYS A 519 -67.52 23.14 81.39
CA LYS A 519 -68.80 22.49 81.69
C LYS A 519 -68.77 21.81 83.06
N LEU A 520 -67.69 21.13 83.42
CA LEU A 520 -67.51 20.55 84.76
C LEU A 520 -67.44 21.65 85.84
N ASP A 521 -66.69 22.73 85.58
CA ASP A 521 -66.60 23.88 86.48
C ASP A 521 -67.96 24.54 86.67
N ARG A 522 -68.72 24.75 85.60
CA ARG A 522 -70.09 25.25 85.65
C ARG A 522 -71.00 24.33 86.47
N GLN A 523 -70.94 23.01 86.29
CA GLN A 523 -71.73 22.05 87.07
C GLN A 523 -71.34 22.10 88.56
N SER A 524 -70.05 22.19 88.86
CA SER A 524 -69.53 22.35 90.22
C SER A 524 -70.05 23.64 90.87
N MET A 525 -69.95 24.78 90.17
CA MET A 525 -70.48 26.07 90.63
C MET A 525 -72.00 26.05 90.81
N GLN A 526 -72.73 25.39 89.91
CA GLN A 526 -74.18 25.18 90.05
C GLN A 526 -74.51 24.34 91.31
N HIS A 527 -73.72 23.30 91.59
CA HIS A 527 -73.89 22.48 92.78
C HIS A 527 -73.61 23.29 94.06
N GLN A 528 -72.52 24.06 94.08
CA GLN A 528 -72.19 24.97 95.18
C GLN A 528 -73.31 25.99 95.42
N LEU A 529 -73.84 26.60 94.35
CA LEU A 529 -74.97 27.52 94.43
C LEU A 529 -76.21 26.85 95.04
N HIS A 530 -76.57 25.64 94.60
CA HIS A 530 -77.68 24.88 95.20
C HIS A 530 -77.45 24.59 96.68
N LYS A 531 -76.22 24.29 97.09
CA LYS A 531 -75.85 24.09 98.49
C LYS A 531 -76.05 25.37 99.30
N VAL A 532 -75.54 26.50 98.83
CA VAL A 532 -75.74 27.81 99.46
C VAL A 532 -77.22 28.15 99.56
N LEU A 533 -77.99 27.98 98.48
CA LEU A 533 -79.44 28.22 98.49
C LEU A 533 -80.20 27.32 99.48
N LYS A 534 -79.75 26.08 99.66
CA LYS A 534 -80.32 25.14 100.64
C LYS A 534 -80.01 25.58 102.08
N GLU A 535 -78.78 26.00 102.36
CA GLU A 535 -78.41 26.54 103.68
C GLU A 535 -79.10 27.87 103.96
N LEU A 536 -79.26 28.75 102.97
CA LEU A 536 -80.06 29.97 103.10
C LEU A 536 -81.52 29.67 103.41
N ARG A 537 -82.14 28.66 102.78
CA ARG A 537 -83.49 28.22 103.14
C ARG A 537 -83.56 27.70 104.58
N LYS A 538 -82.60 26.90 105.02
CA LYS A 538 -82.53 26.43 106.41
C LYS A 538 -82.36 27.60 107.39
N ALA A 539 -81.49 28.57 107.08
CA ALA A 539 -81.31 29.77 107.89
C ALA A 539 -82.61 30.59 107.95
N ARG A 540 -83.31 30.73 106.82
CA ARG A 540 -84.64 31.36 106.78
C ARG A 540 -85.67 30.61 107.62
N ASP A 541 -85.72 29.29 107.54
CA ASP A 541 -86.64 28.48 108.35
C ASP A 541 -86.28 28.53 109.84
N GLN A 542 -85.00 28.67 110.19
CA GLN A 542 -84.56 28.93 111.57
C GLN A 542 -85.01 30.31 112.05
N ILE A 543 -84.92 31.35 111.21
CA ILE A 543 -85.46 32.69 111.50
C ILE A 543 -86.98 32.59 111.74
N THR A 544 -87.73 31.94 110.84
CA THR A 544 -89.18 31.76 111.00
C THR A 544 -89.54 30.97 112.26
N ARG A 545 -88.73 29.99 112.67
CA ARG A 545 -88.93 29.25 113.93
C ARG A 545 -88.64 30.10 115.17
N LEU A 546 -87.68 31.03 115.09
CA LEU A 546 -87.38 32.00 116.15
C LEU A 546 -88.44 33.11 116.23
N GLU A 547 -89.09 33.44 115.12
CA GLU A 547 -90.20 34.40 115.05
C GLU A 547 -91.52 33.83 115.62
N THR A 548 -91.67 32.51 115.76
CA THR A 548 -92.87 31.85 116.30
C THR A 548 -92.74 31.43 117.78
N LYS A 549 -92.66 32.40 118.70
CA LYS A 549 -93.27 32.29 120.05
C LYS A 549 -93.59 33.70 120.58
N PRO A 550 -94.83 33.96 121.07
CA PRO A 550 -95.41 35.30 120.99
C PRO A 550 -95.32 36.07 122.30
N THR A 551 -94.99 37.36 122.26
CA THR A 551 -95.62 38.37 123.14
C THR A 551 -95.34 39.78 122.64
N ASN A 552 -96.41 40.58 122.65
CA ASN A 552 -96.59 41.89 122.03
C ASN A 552 -95.87 43.05 122.72
N THR A 553 -95.89 44.19 122.00
CA THR A 553 -96.06 45.61 122.41
C THR A 553 -94.88 46.54 122.03
N PRO A 554 -95.07 47.87 121.94
CA PRO A 554 -95.75 48.60 120.85
C PRO A 554 -94.98 49.90 120.43
N PHE A 555 -95.62 50.78 119.62
CA PHE A 555 -95.25 52.20 119.33
C PHE A 555 -94.04 52.43 118.40
N SER A 556 -93.98 53.33 117.39
CA SER A 556 -94.74 54.56 117.07
C SER A 556 -94.78 54.86 115.55
N GLU A 557 -95.79 55.62 115.13
CA GLU A 557 -95.92 56.47 113.92
C GLU A 557 -94.77 57.51 113.76
N PRO A 558 -94.66 58.35 112.68
CA PRO A 558 -95.69 58.76 111.69
C PRO A 558 -95.25 58.96 110.20
N SER A 559 -96.27 59.11 109.35
CA SER A 559 -96.49 60.11 108.27
C SER A 559 -95.31 60.85 107.62
N SER A 560 -95.28 60.92 106.28
CA SER A 560 -95.57 62.16 105.52
C SER A 560 -95.07 62.10 104.06
N TYR A 561 -95.93 62.60 103.17
CA TYR A 561 -95.67 62.98 101.78
C TYR A 561 -94.36 63.79 101.59
N HIS A 562 -93.64 63.54 100.49
CA HIS A 562 -93.42 64.47 99.35
C HIS A 562 -92.27 63.98 98.44
N MET A 563 -92.55 63.90 97.13
CA MET A 563 -91.55 64.13 96.06
C MET A 563 -91.61 65.63 95.71
N PRO A 564 -90.51 66.32 95.31
CA PRO A 564 -89.79 66.03 94.07
C PRO A 564 -88.27 66.35 94.00
N GLU A 565 -87.70 65.97 92.85
CA GLU A 565 -86.47 66.39 92.14
C GLU A 565 -85.69 67.62 92.66
N PHE A 566 -84.35 67.55 92.73
CA PHE A 566 -83.46 67.91 91.61
C PHE A 566 -81.97 67.76 92.00
N GLU A 567 -81.21 67.45 90.98
CA GLU A 567 -79.80 67.11 90.84
C GLU A 567 -78.90 68.36 90.83
N ARG A 568 -77.68 68.28 91.41
CA ARG A 568 -76.49 69.16 91.20
C ARG A 568 -75.50 68.88 92.36
N LEU A 569 -74.18 68.72 92.24
CA LEU A 569 -73.11 69.13 91.33
C LEU A 569 -71.88 68.28 91.76
N SER A 570 -71.29 67.43 90.92
CA SER A 570 -70.26 67.72 89.89
C SER A 570 -68.83 67.82 90.41
N VAL A 571 -67.87 67.63 89.47
CA VAL A 571 -66.43 67.96 89.48
C VAL A 571 -65.54 66.76 89.81
N ARG A 572 -64.66 66.25 88.94
CA ARG A 572 -64.07 66.67 87.64
C ARG A 572 -63.52 65.40 86.96
N ASP A 573 -63.75 65.11 85.68
CA ASP A 573 -63.30 65.73 84.42
C ASP A 573 -61.83 65.51 84.02
N HIS A 574 -61.70 64.77 82.89
CA HIS A 574 -60.62 64.74 81.89
C HIS A 574 -59.29 64.02 82.25
N PRO A 575 -58.41 63.72 81.28
CA PRO A 575 -58.59 63.24 79.89
C PRO A 575 -57.60 62.11 79.49
N GLY A 576 -57.87 61.37 78.39
CA GLY A 576 -56.83 60.62 77.64
C GLY A 576 -56.21 59.41 78.35
N PRO A 577 -55.43 58.57 77.65
CA PRO A 577 -54.65 58.87 76.45
C PRO A 577 -55.18 58.14 75.20
N GLU A 578 -55.35 58.78 74.04
CA GLU A 578 -54.27 59.02 73.06
C GLU A 578 -53.37 57.79 72.86
N SER A 579 -53.65 57.00 71.81
CA SER A 579 -52.77 56.92 70.61
C SER A 579 -51.70 55.80 70.72
N PRO A 580 -51.26 55.15 69.61
CA PRO A 580 -51.07 55.71 68.27
C PRO A 580 -52.01 55.10 67.22
N SER A 581 -52.68 55.95 66.46
CA SER A 581 -52.23 56.45 65.16
C SER A 581 -52.43 55.43 64.06
N LYS A 582 -53.23 55.82 63.05
CA LYS A 582 -53.00 55.51 61.63
C LYS A 582 -52.31 54.17 61.42
N VAL A 583 -53.03 53.06 61.51
CA VAL A 583 -52.74 52.00 60.56
C VAL A 583 -53.34 52.53 59.27
N GLY A 584 -52.51 53.22 58.48
CA GLY A 584 -52.83 53.51 57.10
C GLY A 584 -53.37 52.22 56.49
N ASN A 585 -54.43 52.34 55.69
CA ASN A 585 -54.85 51.29 54.78
C ASN A 585 -53.58 50.56 54.29
N LEU A 586 -53.33 49.31 54.70
CA LEU A 586 -52.11 48.58 54.30
C LEU A 586 -52.09 48.30 52.77
N LEU A 587 -53.17 48.67 52.08
CA LEU A 587 -53.30 48.73 50.62
C LEU A 587 -52.93 50.11 50.03
N ASP A 588 -52.55 51.10 50.84
CA ASP A 588 -52.21 52.47 50.40
C ASP A 588 -50.69 52.72 50.40
N GLU A 589 -49.91 51.79 50.95
CA GLU A 589 -48.44 51.76 50.85
C GLU A 589 -47.93 50.73 49.81
N SER A 590 -48.81 49.90 49.27
CA SER A 590 -48.50 49.00 48.16
C SER A 590 -49.02 49.60 46.85
N PHE A 591 -48.13 49.74 45.87
CA PHE A 591 -48.47 50.21 44.53
C PHE A 591 -48.50 49.02 43.57
N LEU A 592 -49.55 48.96 42.76
CA LEU A 592 -49.65 48.05 41.63
C LEU A 592 -49.24 48.82 40.37
N GLU A 593 -48.34 48.24 39.58
CA GLU A 593 -47.86 48.83 38.34
C GLU A 593 -48.50 48.19 37.12
N CYS A 594 -48.84 49.01 36.12
CA CYS A 594 -49.19 48.50 34.81
C CYS A 594 -47.95 47.84 34.16
N PRO A 595 -48.00 46.57 33.72
CA PRO A 595 -46.83 45.90 33.14
C PRO A 595 -46.34 46.52 31.82
N LYS A 596 -47.17 47.28 31.11
CA LYS A 596 -46.80 47.91 29.82
C LYS A 596 -46.12 49.27 30.01
N CYS A 597 -46.68 50.17 30.81
CA CYS A 597 -46.21 51.56 30.95
C CYS A 597 -45.68 51.91 32.36
N ARG A 598 -45.75 50.98 33.32
CA ARG A 598 -45.25 51.10 34.70
C ARG A 598 -45.87 52.24 35.52
N SER A 599 -47.02 52.78 35.11
CA SER A 599 -47.75 53.72 35.95
C SER A 599 -48.17 53.04 37.26
N SER A 600 -47.86 53.66 38.39
CA SER A 600 -48.09 53.15 39.73
C SER A 600 -49.45 53.60 40.25
N TYR A 601 -50.24 52.66 40.76
CA TYR A 601 -51.54 52.93 41.36
C TYR A 601 -51.58 52.40 42.79
N PRO A 602 -52.12 53.16 43.77
CA PRO A 602 -52.35 52.63 45.11
C PRO A 602 -53.24 51.39 45.06
N THR A 603 -52.94 50.36 45.86
CA THR A 603 -53.75 49.13 45.89
C THR A 603 -55.18 49.40 46.35
N SER A 604 -55.40 50.47 47.12
CA SER A 604 -56.72 51.02 47.47
C SER A 604 -57.56 51.44 46.23
N GLN A 605 -56.93 51.77 45.10
CA GLN A 605 -57.53 52.19 43.83
C GLN A 605 -57.39 51.14 42.70
N HIS A 606 -57.35 49.85 43.03
CA HIS A 606 -57.18 48.77 42.03
C HIS A 606 -58.19 48.79 40.86
N ARG A 607 -59.41 49.34 41.06
CA ARG A 607 -60.41 49.50 39.98
C ARG A 607 -59.96 50.48 38.90
N GLU A 608 -59.20 51.51 39.25
CA GLU A 608 -58.67 52.51 38.30
C GLU A 608 -57.52 51.92 37.47
N LEU A 609 -56.68 51.07 38.08
CA LEU A 609 -55.67 50.29 37.35
C LEU A 609 -56.31 49.33 36.34
N LEU A 610 -57.39 48.63 36.71
CA LEU A 610 -58.08 47.73 35.77
C LEU A 610 -58.66 48.50 34.57
N ALA A 611 -59.30 49.65 34.81
CA ALA A 611 -59.75 50.52 33.72
C ALA A 611 -58.58 51.05 32.87
N HIS A 612 -57.45 51.38 33.48
CA HIS A 612 -56.24 51.77 32.76
C HIS A 612 -55.66 50.63 31.91
N LEU A 613 -55.67 49.39 32.41
CA LEU A 613 -55.20 48.20 31.69
C LEU A 613 -56.06 47.91 30.45
N ASP A 614 -57.36 48.14 30.50
CA ASP A 614 -58.26 47.96 29.34
C ASP A 614 -57.88 48.88 28.16
N TYR A 615 -57.43 50.11 28.43
CA TYR A 615 -56.93 51.03 27.39
C TYR A 615 -55.44 50.83 27.07
N CYS A 616 -54.64 50.41 28.06
CA CYS A 616 -53.20 50.30 27.91
C CYS A 616 -52.79 48.99 27.23
N LEU A 617 -53.53 47.88 27.41
CA LEU A 617 -53.25 46.59 26.78
C LEU A 617 -53.96 46.37 25.44
N ALA A 618 -54.94 47.21 25.10
CA ALA A 618 -55.30 47.46 23.70
C ALA A 618 -54.10 48.07 22.94
#